data_AF-A0A529QRU5-F1
#
_entry.id   AF-A0A529QRU5-F1
#
_cell.length_a   1.000
_cell.length_b   1.000
_cell.length_c   1.000
_cell.angle_alpha   90.00
_cell.angle_beta   90.00
_cell.angle_gamma   90.00
#
_symmetry.space_group_name_H-M   'P 1'
#
loop_
_entity.id
_entity.type
_entity.pdbx_description
1 polymer ?
#
loop_
_entity_poly.entity_id
_entity_poly.type
_entity_poly.pdbx_seq_one_letter_code
_entity_poly.pdbx_strand_id
1 'polypeptide(L)'
;AHPVLEREIRARDRQLDNPFSKDAQITALRGARAYLGDRLIRTAKPHKMLDPANGPLIAVRLNILTRKTLGGLETDLDSRVLDATGQPVPGLYAVGEVAGFGGGGMHGYAALEGTFLGGCIFSGRSAGRAAAATIA
;
A
#
# COMPACT_ATOMS: atom_id res chain seq x y z
N ALA A 1 -30.50 -0.67 -10.02
CA ALA A 1 -29.99 -2.06 -10.13
C ALA A 1 -28.96 -2.12 -11.25
N HIS A 2 -27.85 -2.84 -11.07
CA HIS A 2 -26.79 -2.98 -12.07
C HIS A 2 -26.90 -4.35 -12.76
N PRO A 3 -27.72 -4.50 -13.82
CA PRO A 3 -28.06 -5.81 -14.40
C PRO A 3 -26.84 -6.55 -14.97
N VAL A 4 -25.87 -5.81 -15.51
CA VAL A 4 -24.59 -6.38 -15.97
C VAL A 4 -23.84 -7.00 -14.79
N LEU A 5 -23.71 -6.27 -13.68
CA LEU A 5 -23.00 -6.76 -12.50
C LEU A 5 -23.67 -8.01 -11.91
N GLU A 6 -25.01 -7.99 -11.79
CA GLU A 6 -25.74 -9.15 -11.30
C GLU A 6 -25.52 -10.39 -12.18
N ARG A 7 -25.55 -10.21 -13.51
CA ARG A 7 -25.27 -11.28 -14.46
C ARG A 7 -23.86 -11.86 -14.26
N GLU A 8 -22.84 -11.01 -14.11
CA GLU A 8 -21.46 -11.45 -13.90
C GLU A 8 -21.29 -12.20 -12.57
N ILE A 9 -21.87 -11.70 -11.48
CA ILE A 9 -21.81 -12.37 -10.17
C ILE A 9 -22.48 -13.76 -10.26
N ARG A 10 -23.68 -13.84 -10.87
CA ARG A 10 -24.38 -15.11 -11.06
C ARG A 10 -23.59 -16.07 -11.96
N ALA A 11 -22.92 -15.57 -13.00
CA ALA A 11 -22.08 -16.38 -13.88
C ALA A 11 -20.91 -16.98 -13.10
N ARG A 12 -20.19 -16.17 -12.32
CA ARG A 12 -19.09 -16.62 -11.45
C ARG A 12 -19.56 -17.63 -10.39
N ASP A 13 -20.69 -17.39 -9.74
CA ASP A 13 -21.21 -18.28 -8.70
C ASP A 13 -21.60 -19.66 -9.24
N ARG A 14 -22.04 -19.77 -10.50
CA ARG A 14 -22.26 -21.08 -11.15
C ARG A 14 -20.96 -21.84 -11.38
N GLN A 15 -19.83 -21.15 -11.57
CA GLN A 15 -18.54 -21.78 -11.79
C GLN A 15 -17.97 -22.45 -10.54
N LEU A 16 -18.40 -22.02 -9.35
CA LEU A 16 -17.98 -22.62 -8.08
C LEU A 16 -18.37 -24.09 -7.96
N ASP A 17 -19.59 -24.42 -8.38
CA ASP A 17 -20.14 -25.78 -8.32
C ASP A 17 -19.70 -26.64 -9.52
N ASN A 18 -19.09 -26.03 -10.54
CA ASN A 18 -18.61 -26.74 -11.73
C ASN A 18 -17.18 -27.26 -11.51
N PRO A 19 -16.95 -28.58 -11.32
CA PRO A 19 -15.61 -29.12 -11.11
C PRO A 19 -14.68 -28.89 -12.31
N PHE A 20 -15.23 -28.73 -13.52
CA PHE A 20 -14.49 -28.49 -14.76
C PHE A 20 -14.48 -27.01 -15.19
N SER A 21 -14.78 -26.09 -14.27
CA SER A 21 -14.75 -24.65 -14.53
C SER A 21 -13.42 -24.22 -15.18
N LYS A 22 -13.53 -23.37 -16.20
CA LYS A 22 -12.41 -22.68 -16.86
C LYS A 22 -12.35 -21.19 -16.52
N ASP A 23 -13.22 -20.72 -15.61
CA ASP A 23 -13.15 -19.36 -15.10
C ASP A 23 -11.81 -19.12 -14.41
N ALA A 24 -11.10 -18.06 -14.81
CA ALA A 24 -9.74 -17.79 -14.34
C ALA A 24 -9.69 -17.53 -12.83
N GLN A 25 -10.70 -16.87 -12.26
CA GLN A 25 -10.74 -16.57 -10.82
C GLN A 25 -10.96 -17.85 -10.01
N ILE A 26 -11.90 -18.69 -10.44
CA ILE A 26 -12.18 -19.97 -9.75
C ILE A 26 -10.99 -20.92 -9.86
N THR A 27 -10.34 -21.00 -11.03
CA THR A 27 -9.12 -21.80 -11.22
C THR A 27 -8.00 -21.32 -10.30
N ALA A 28 -7.76 -20.00 -10.22
CA ALA A 28 -6.77 -19.43 -9.32
C ALA A 28 -7.07 -19.73 -7.84
N LEU A 29 -8.32 -19.57 -7.41
CA LEU A 29 -8.75 -19.90 -6.03
C LEU A 29 -8.53 -21.38 -5.70
N ARG A 30 -8.86 -22.29 -6.63
CA ARG A 30 -8.63 -23.73 -6.45
C ARG A 30 -7.15 -24.06 -6.40
N GLY A 31 -6.33 -23.46 -7.27
CA GLY A 31 -4.88 -23.61 -7.28
C GLY A 31 -4.25 -23.16 -5.95
N ALA A 32 -4.59 -21.94 -5.49
CA ALA A 32 -4.12 -21.43 -4.21
C ALA A 32 -4.53 -22.33 -3.04
N ARG A 33 -5.75 -22.89 -3.05
CA ARG A 33 -6.21 -23.81 -2.00
C ARG A 33 -5.65 -25.22 -2.10
N ALA A 34 -5.09 -25.63 -3.24
CA ALA A 34 -4.39 -26.90 -3.35
C ALA A 34 -3.06 -26.88 -2.60
N TYR A 35 -2.44 -25.69 -2.47
CA TYR A 35 -1.24 -25.49 -1.68
C TYR A 35 -1.57 -25.32 -0.20
N LEU A 36 -0.95 -26.13 0.67
CA LEU A 36 -1.29 -26.20 2.09
C LEU A 36 -1.07 -24.87 2.83
N GLY A 37 0.04 -24.18 2.54
CA GLY A 37 0.37 -22.90 3.19
C GLY A 37 -0.66 -21.83 2.87
N ASP A 38 -1.02 -21.67 1.59
CA ASP A 38 -2.02 -20.70 1.16
C ASP A 38 -3.41 -21.06 1.67
N ARG A 39 -3.76 -22.35 1.71
CA ARG A 39 -5.05 -22.81 2.23
C ARG A 39 -5.25 -22.46 3.72
N LEU A 40 -4.19 -22.50 4.52
CA LEU A 40 -4.25 -22.25 5.96
C LEU A 40 -4.08 -20.77 6.32
N ILE A 41 -3.28 -20.02 5.56
CA ILE A 41 -2.84 -18.68 5.97
C ILE A 41 -3.48 -17.56 5.13
N ARG A 42 -3.70 -17.78 3.83
CA ARG A 42 -3.94 -16.67 2.88
C ARG A 42 -5.27 -16.73 2.14
N THR A 43 -5.79 -17.92 1.87
CA THR A 43 -6.92 -18.10 0.94
C THR A 43 -8.16 -18.59 1.68
N ALA A 44 -9.19 -17.76 1.74
CA ALA A 44 -10.49 -18.13 2.32
C ALA A 44 -11.12 -19.33 1.58
N LYS A 45 -12.00 -20.07 2.27
CA LYS A 45 -12.81 -21.11 1.62
C LYS A 45 -13.79 -20.42 0.66
N PRO A 46 -13.80 -20.76 -0.63
CA PRO A 46 -14.65 -20.07 -1.58
C PRO A 46 -16.11 -20.43 -1.33
N HIS A 47 -16.98 -19.44 -1.46
CA HIS A 47 -18.43 -19.58 -1.41
C HIS A 47 -19.04 -18.71 -2.52
N LYS A 48 -20.33 -18.93 -2.77
CA LYS A 48 -21.12 -18.11 -3.68
C LYS A 48 -21.28 -16.71 -3.07
N MET A 49 -21.06 -15.68 -3.87
CA MET A 49 -21.21 -14.29 -3.45
C MET A 49 -22.68 -13.97 -3.11
N LEU A 50 -23.63 -14.60 -3.79
CA LEU A 50 -25.08 -14.37 -3.60
C LEU A 50 -25.73 -15.31 -2.58
N ASP A 51 -24.97 -16.16 -1.89
CA ASP A 51 -25.52 -17.02 -0.84
C ASP A 51 -25.86 -16.19 0.41
N PRO A 52 -27.16 -16.10 0.80
CA PRO A 52 -27.59 -15.29 1.95
C PRO A 52 -26.92 -15.66 3.28
N ALA A 53 -26.40 -16.90 3.41
CA ALA A 53 -25.66 -17.32 4.58
C ALA A 53 -24.32 -16.58 4.76
N ASN A 54 -23.82 -15.91 3.71
CA ASN A 54 -22.56 -15.16 3.74
C ASN A 54 -22.76 -13.63 3.79
N GLY A 55 -23.95 -13.19 4.19
CA GLY A 55 -24.27 -11.79 4.45
C GLY A 55 -24.62 -10.97 3.19
N PRO A 56 -24.95 -9.68 3.37
CA PRO A 56 -25.28 -8.80 2.25
C PRO A 56 -24.03 -8.44 1.43
N LEU A 57 -24.22 -8.21 0.13
CA LEU A 57 -23.16 -7.70 -0.73
C LEU A 57 -22.86 -6.23 -0.40
N ILE A 58 -21.57 -5.93 -0.24
CA ILE A 58 -21.06 -4.56 -0.14
C ILE A 58 -20.23 -4.29 -1.39
N ALA A 59 -20.57 -3.22 -2.11
CA ALA A 59 -19.81 -2.76 -3.27
C ALA A 59 -19.29 -1.34 -3.00
N VAL A 60 -17.99 -1.15 -3.17
CA VAL A 60 -17.34 0.17 -3.06
C VAL A 60 -16.80 0.55 -4.44
N ARG A 61 -17.25 1.68 -4.97
CA ARG A 61 -16.68 2.24 -6.20
C ARG A 61 -15.31 2.84 -5.87
N LEU A 62 -14.26 2.30 -6.48
CA LEU A 62 -12.90 2.82 -6.35
C LEU A 62 -12.58 3.75 -7.51
N ASN A 63 -11.81 4.80 -7.23
CA ASN A 63 -11.25 5.70 -8.23
C ASN A 63 -9.74 5.79 -8.00
N ILE A 64 -8.98 6.02 -9.07
CA ILE A 64 -7.55 6.31 -8.96
C ILE A 64 -7.40 7.72 -8.41
N LEU A 65 -6.58 7.86 -7.37
CA LEU A 65 -6.28 9.13 -6.70
C LEU A 65 -4.76 9.27 -6.59
N THR A 66 -4.25 10.47 -6.88
CA THR A 66 -2.88 10.83 -6.51
C THR A 66 -2.80 10.85 -4.99
N ARG A 67 -1.87 10.08 -4.42
CA ARG A 67 -1.87 9.78 -2.98
C ARG A 67 -0.76 10.48 -2.21
N LYS A 68 0.47 10.49 -2.73
CA LYS A 68 1.68 10.92 -2.02
C LYS A 68 2.73 11.42 -3.00
N THR A 69 3.59 12.33 -2.58
CA THR A 69 4.81 12.72 -3.31
C THR A 69 6.04 12.06 -2.68
N LEU A 70 6.77 11.24 -3.46
CA LEU A 70 7.96 10.54 -2.97
C LEU A 70 9.25 11.37 -3.11
N GLY A 71 9.23 12.41 -3.94
CA GLY A 71 10.28 13.41 -3.98
C GLY A 71 10.16 14.40 -2.81
N GLY A 72 11.08 15.35 -2.75
CA GLY A 72 11.10 16.36 -1.71
C GLY A 72 12.45 17.09 -1.68
N LEU A 73 12.68 17.81 -0.59
CA LEU A 73 13.98 18.38 -0.26
C LEU A 73 14.95 17.24 0.03
N GLU A 74 16.11 17.25 -0.63
CA GLU A 74 17.20 16.33 -0.35
C GLU A 74 17.77 16.65 1.03
N THR A 75 18.01 15.61 1.84
CA THR A 75 18.58 15.76 3.18
C THR A 75 19.65 14.72 3.46
N ASP A 76 20.57 15.05 4.37
CA ASP A 76 21.47 14.05 4.94
C ASP A 76 20.81 13.23 6.08
N LEU A 77 21.59 12.39 6.76
CA LEU A 77 21.14 11.52 7.85
C LEU A 77 20.72 12.29 9.12
N ASP A 78 21.17 13.54 9.25
CA ASP A 78 20.77 14.47 10.32
C ASP A 78 19.53 15.29 9.93
N SER A 79 18.95 15.00 8.76
CA SER A 79 17.78 15.68 8.18
C SER A 79 18.03 17.16 7.86
N ARG A 80 19.30 17.56 7.67
CA ARG A 80 19.63 18.91 7.16
C ARG A 80 19.36 18.96 5.68
N VAL A 81 18.73 20.04 5.21
CA VAL A 81 18.47 20.24 3.77
C VAL A 81 19.78 20.50 3.05
N LEU A 82 19.99 19.82 1.92
CA LEU A 82 21.15 19.99 1.06
C LEU A 82 20.84 20.96 -0.07
N ASP A 83 21.79 21.85 -0.38
CA ASP A 83 21.74 22.70 -1.56
C ASP A 83 22.17 21.95 -2.83
N ALA A 84 22.18 22.66 -3.97
CA ALA A 84 22.57 22.08 -5.26
C ALA A 84 24.04 21.61 -5.33
N THR A 85 24.89 22.02 -4.39
CA THR A 85 26.29 21.57 -4.26
C THR A 85 26.43 20.38 -3.30
N GLY A 86 25.32 19.94 -2.70
CA GLY A 86 25.29 18.88 -1.69
C GLY A 86 25.72 19.35 -0.30
N GLN A 87 25.82 20.67 -0.06
CA GLN A 87 26.18 21.21 1.24
C GLN A 87 24.93 21.50 2.08
N PRO A 88 24.98 21.27 3.42
CA PRO A 88 23.87 21.61 4.28
C PRO A 88 23.56 23.11 4.30
N VAL A 89 22.30 23.47 4.10
CA VAL A 89 21.80 24.83 4.27
C VAL A 89 21.70 25.12 5.78
N PRO A 90 22.42 26.13 6.32
CA PRO A 90 22.46 26.39 7.75
C PRO A 90 21.08 26.65 8.36
N GLY A 91 20.76 25.93 9.43
CA GLY A 91 19.51 26.07 10.18
C GLY A 91 18.26 25.51 9.49
N LEU A 92 18.39 24.92 8.30
CA LEU A 92 17.26 24.37 7.55
C LEU A 92 17.22 22.84 7.62
N TYR A 93 16.10 22.31 8.09
CA TYR A 93 15.84 20.87 8.22
C TYR A 93 14.53 20.51 7.53
N ALA A 94 14.43 19.30 6.99
CA ALA A 94 13.22 18.79 6.37
C ALA A 94 12.98 17.32 6.77
N VAL A 95 11.71 16.97 7.00
CA VAL A 95 11.32 15.66 7.53
C VAL A 95 9.97 15.23 6.95
N GLY A 96 9.66 13.94 7.00
CA GLY A 96 8.38 13.43 6.51
C GLY A 96 8.17 13.69 5.01
N GLU A 97 6.93 13.90 4.57
CA GLU A 97 6.59 13.96 3.13
C GLU A 97 7.34 15.05 2.37
N VAL A 98 7.65 16.21 3.00
CA VAL A 98 8.42 17.28 2.35
C VAL A 98 9.86 16.86 2.01
N ALA A 99 10.37 15.80 2.65
CA ALA A 99 11.66 15.17 2.37
C ALA A 99 11.50 13.77 1.77
N GLY A 100 10.37 13.47 1.10
CA GLY A 100 10.13 12.15 0.51
C GLY A 100 9.88 11.04 1.54
N PHE A 101 9.25 11.38 2.67
CA PHE A 101 8.92 10.50 3.80
C PHE A 101 10.13 9.89 4.51
N GLY A 102 11.25 10.59 4.59
CA GLY A 102 12.41 10.10 5.34
C GLY A 102 13.73 10.81 5.04
N GLY A 103 13.80 11.56 3.94
CA GLY A 103 15.02 12.22 3.47
C GLY A 103 15.87 11.31 2.60
N GLY A 104 16.86 11.91 1.92
CA GLY A 104 17.95 11.20 1.22
C GLY A 104 17.49 10.16 0.19
N GLY A 105 16.39 10.40 -0.52
CA GLY A 105 15.88 9.48 -1.54
C GLY A 105 15.39 8.12 -1.03
N MET A 106 15.05 7.97 0.26
CA MET A 106 14.67 6.71 0.91
C MET A 106 13.71 5.81 0.09
N HIS A 107 12.73 6.40 -0.58
CA HIS A 107 11.73 5.66 -1.35
C HIS A 107 12.00 5.60 -2.86
N GLY A 108 13.01 6.32 -3.36
CA GLY A 108 13.30 6.42 -4.80
C GLY A 108 12.04 6.73 -5.63
N TYR A 109 11.80 5.92 -6.67
CA TYR A 109 10.64 6.06 -7.55
C TYR A 109 9.35 5.41 -7.03
N ALA A 110 9.44 4.44 -6.12
CA ALA A 110 8.28 3.68 -5.63
C ALA A 110 8.45 3.28 -4.18
N ALA A 111 7.45 3.57 -3.36
CA ALA A 111 7.46 3.27 -1.94
C ALA A 111 6.73 1.96 -1.61
N LEU A 112 7.18 1.30 -0.54
CA LEU A 112 6.48 0.18 0.05
C LEU A 112 5.36 0.69 0.98
N GLU A 113 4.14 0.18 0.82
CA GLU A 113 3.05 0.58 1.71
C GLU A 113 3.39 0.23 3.18
N GLY A 114 3.15 1.20 4.07
CA GLY A 114 3.50 1.12 5.49
C GLY A 114 4.83 1.77 5.91
N THR A 115 5.72 2.16 4.99
CA THR A 115 7.02 2.76 5.37
C THR A 115 6.97 4.26 5.67
N PHE A 116 5.90 4.94 5.23
CA PHE A 116 5.76 6.40 5.32
C PHE A 116 5.78 6.93 6.75
N LEU A 117 4.96 6.35 7.63
CA LEU A 117 4.84 6.84 9.01
C LEU A 117 6.16 6.69 9.77
N GLY A 118 6.82 5.54 9.61
CA GLY A 118 8.12 5.29 10.22
C GLY A 118 9.15 6.34 9.78
N GLY A 119 9.24 6.59 8.47
CA GLY A 119 10.16 7.59 7.95
C GLY A 119 9.88 9.01 8.44
N CYS A 120 8.60 9.42 8.58
CA CYS A 120 8.25 10.69 9.22
C CYS A 120 8.71 10.78 10.68
N ILE A 121 8.48 9.74 11.48
CA ILE A 121 8.83 9.73 12.90
C ILE A 121 10.34 9.74 13.11
N PHE A 122 11.07 8.90 12.36
CA PHE A 122 12.52 8.77 12.55
C PHE A 122 13.28 9.98 12.01
N SER A 123 12.91 10.52 10.84
CA SER A 123 13.50 11.77 10.33
C SER A 123 13.18 12.94 11.27
N GLY A 124 11.95 13.05 11.76
CA GLY A 124 11.56 14.02 12.79
C GLY A 124 12.43 13.96 14.04
N ARG A 125 12.69 12.74 14.54
CA ARG A 125 13.57 12.52 15.70
C ARG A 125 15.02 12.91 15.41
N SER A 126 15.55 12.55 14.25
CA SER A 126 16.91 12.91 13.83
C SER A 126 17.07 14.42 13.72
N ALA A 127 16.17 15.09 12.99
CA ALA A 127 16.17 16.54 12.84
C ALA A 127 16.13 17.27 14.19
N GLY A 128 15.23 16.86 15.08
CA GLY A 128 15.10 17.48 16.40
C GLY A 128 16.38 17.37 17.25
N ARG A 129 17.04 16.22 17.21
CA ARG A 129 18.33 16.01 17.91
C ARG A 129 19.46 16.83 17.29
N ALA A 130 19.55 16.83 15.97
CA ALA A 130 20.57 17.58 15.24
C ALA A 130 20.40 19.10 15.46
N ALA A 131 19.17 19.61 15.34
CA ALA A 131 18.88 21.01 15.60
C ALA A 131 19.23 21.40 17.05
N ALA A 132 18.81 20.60 18.04
CA ALA A 132 19.14 20.88 19.44
C ALA A 132 20.65 20.93 19.71
N ALA A 133 21.44 20.03 19.11
CA ALA A 133 22.89 19.99 19.26
C ALA A 133 23.61 21.21 18.66
N THR A 134 22.99 21.94 17.72
CA THR A 134 23.60 23.15 17.13
C THR A 134 23.41 24.41 17.97
N ILE A 135 22.53 24.39 18.97
CA ILE A 135 22.20 25.55 19.82
C ILE A 135 22.78 25.38 21.24
N ALA A 136 23.22 24.16 21.59
CA ALA A 136 23.89 23.83 22.85
C ALA A 136 25.40 24.10 22.77
#